data_AF-A0A7Y5T2Y7-F1
#
_entry.id   AF-A0A7Y5T2Y7-F1
#
_cell.length_a   1.000
_cell.length_b   1.000
_cell.length_c   1.000
_cell.angle_alpha   90.00
_cell.angle_beta   90.00
_cell.angle_gamma   90.00
#
_symmetry.space_group_name_H-M   'P 1'
#
loop_
_entity.id
_entity.type
_entity.pdbx_description
1 polymer ?
#
loop_
_entity_poly.entity_id
_entity_poly.type
_entity_poly.pdbx_seq_one_letter_code
_entity_poly.pdbx_strand_id
1 'polypeptide(L)'
;MTRVTGIRWKNTSGSDHLPSSPTDFVPSVFNPFTEPSLKNPEHLPPARPINLIFTGALLCLLSVALGAFGAHLLKGVIEEARLGTWETAVRYQFFHSIGILIAGIWYHISHRGKAVIAGYWFLLGLVLFSGSLYALVLTDIRWLGAVTPIGGVSFMIGWGYLAWSGKR
;
A
#
# COMPACT_ATOMS: atom_id res chain seq x y z
N MET A 1 -61.45 -2.46 -2.92
CA MET A 1 -61.69 -2.29 -4.37
C MET A 1 -60.63 -1.31 -4.88
N THR A 2 -59.72 -1.55 -5.85
CA THR A 2 -59.51 -2.62 -6.83
C THR A 2 -58.12 -2.40 -7.50
N ARG A 3 -57.37 -3.51 -7.73
CA ARG A 3 -56.31 -3.81 -8.72
C ARG A 3 -55.04 -2.93 -8.87
N VAL A 4 -53.92 -3.55 -8.48
CA VAL A 4 -52.59 -3.39 -9.12
C VAL A 4 -52.59 -4.20 -10.43
N THR A 5 -52.37 -3.55 -11.56
CA THR A 5 -52.17 -4.19 -12.87
C THR A 5 -50.71 -4.09 -13.28
N GLY A 6 -50.15 -5.16 -13.85
CA GLY A 6 -48.98 -5.03 -14.73
C GLY A 6 -47.88 -6.09 -14.65
N ILE A 7 -48.19 -7.39 -14.57
CA ILE A 7 -47.22 -8.41 -15.01
C ILE A 7 -47.73 -8.96 -16.35
N ARG A 8 -46.99 -8.65 -17.42
CA ARG A 8 -47.26 -9.11 -18.78
C ARG A 8 -46.45 -10.38 -19.03
N TRP A 9 -47.11 -11.53 -19.00
CA TRP A 9 -46.52 -12.80 -19.43
C TRP A 9 -46.40 -12.81 -20.96
N LYS A 10 -45.19 -13.04 -21.49
CA LYS A 10 -44.99 -13.35 -22.91
C LYS A 10 -45.36 -14.83 -23.11
N ASN A 11 -46.37 -15.10 -23.94
CA ASN A 11 -46.63 -16.44 -24.47
C ASN A 11 -45.51 -16.80 -25.46
N THR A 12 -44.79 -17.88 -25.18
CA THR A 12 -43.80 -18.47 -26.08
C THR A 12 -44.49 -19.49 -26.97
N SER A 13 -44.86 -19.08 -28.20
CA SER A 13 -45.20 -19.99 -29.29
C SER A 13 -43.97 -20.16 -30.18
N GLY A 14 -43.25 -21.28 -30.06
CA GLY A 14 -42.08 -21.59 -30.88
C GLY A 14 -41.34 -22.86 -30.44
N SER A 15 -41.62 -23.97 -31.12
CA SER A 15 -40.91 -25.27 -31.14
C SER A 15 -40.43 -25.83 -29.79
N ASP A 16 -41.20 -26.79 -29.27
CA ASP A 16 -40.89 -27.59 -28.08
C ASP A 16 -39.61 -28.42 -28.25
N HIS A 17 -38.47 -27.83 -27.91
CA HIS A 17 -37.33 -28.60 -27.44
C HIS A 17 -37.55 -28.84 -25.94
N LEU A 18 -37.97 -30.05 -25.59
CA LEU A 18 -38.00 -30.46 -24.18
C LEU A 18 -36.57 -30.29 -23.60
N PRO A 19 -36.43 -29.68 -22.42
CA PRO A 19 -35.13 -29.47 -21.79
C PRO A 19 -34.45 -30.82 -21.58
N SER A 20 -33.27 -30.95 -22.17
CA SER A 20 -32.51 -32.21 -22.19
C SER A 20 -31.75 -32.44 -20.88
N SER A 21 -31.64 -31.41 -20.03
CA SER A 21 -30.95 -31.49 -18.75
C SER A 21 -31.67 -30.68 -17.65
N PRO A 22 -31.57 -31.10 -16.36
CA PRO A 22 -32.12 -30.36 -15.23
C PRO A 22 -31.58 -28.92 -15.07
N THR A 23 -30.44 -28.62 -15.71
CA THR A 23 -29.77 -27.31 -15.65
C THR A 23 -30.37 -26.26 -16.59
N ASP A 24 -31.21 -26.67 -17.54
CA ASP A 24 -31.84 -25.77 -18.52
C ASP A 24 -32.85 -24.79 -17.86
N PHE A 25 -33.22 -25.05 -16.59
CA PHE A 25 -34.12 -24.22 -15.79
C PHE A 25 -33.40 -23.22 -14.85
N VAL A 26 -32.07 -23.31 -14.73
CA VAL A 26 -31.30 -22.41 -13.86
C VAL A 26 -30.80 -21.24 -14.72
N PRO A 27 -31.20 -19.98 -14.43
CA PRO A 27 -30.63 -18.83 -15.11
C PRO A 27 -29.10 -18.89 -15.04
N SER A 28 -28.39 -18.58 -16.14
CA SER A 28 -26.93 -18.72 -16.22
C SER A 28 -26.15 -18.04 -15.08
N VAL A 29 -26.73 -17.00 -14.47
CA VAL A 29 -26.19 -16.31 -13.29
C VAL A 29 -26.12 -17.18 -12.03
N PHE A 30 -26.88 -18.27 -11.95
CA PHE A 30 -26.95 -19.19 -10.81
C PHE A 30 -26.37 -20.58 -11.12
N ASN A 31 -25.79 -20.80 -12.31
CA ASN A 31 -25.16 -22.08 -12.62
C ASN A 31 -23.71 -22.10 -12.12
N PRO A 32 -23.39 -22.87 -11.05
CA PRO A 32 -22.05 -22.92 -10.48
C PRO A 32 -21.03 -23.67 -11.36
N PHE A 33 -21.49 -24.31 -12.45
CA PHE A 33 -20.66 -24.98 -13.45
C PHE A 33 -20.42 -24.12 -14.70
N THR A 34 -20.87 -22.85 -14.70
CA THR A 34 -20.39 -21.89 -15.69
C THR A 34 -18.94 -21.60 -15.35
N GLU A 35 -17.99 -22.21 -16.05
CA GLU A 35 -16.59 -21.82 -15.88
C GLU A 35 -16.49 -20.30 -16.08
N PRO A 36 -15.90 -19.56 -15.12
CA PRO A 36 -15.60 -18.16 -15.38
C PRO A 36 -14.72 -18.16 -16.61
N SER A 37 -15.15 -17.51 -17.68
CA SER A 37 -14.39 -17.42 -18.92
C SER A 37 -13.02 -16.83 -18.62
N LEU A 38 -12.01 -17.68 -18.38
CA LEU A 38 -10.62 -17.34 -18.13
C LEU A 38 -9.94 -16.77 -19.40
N LYS A 39 -10.72 -16.43 -20.43
CA LYS A 39 -10.25 -15.87 -21.70
C LYS A 39 -10.09 -14.35 -21.69
N ASN A 40 -10.48 -13.65 -20.61
CA ASN A 40 -10.20 -12.22 -20.51
C ASN A 40 -9.31 -11.89 -19.28
N PRO A 41 -8.00 -11.63 -19.46
CA PRO A 41 -7.12 -11.20 -18.37
C PRO A 41 -7.52 -9.84 -17.77
N GLU A 42 -8.41 -9.05 -18.40
CA GLU A 42 -8.89 -7.75 -17.87
C GLU A 42 -9.77 -7.86 -16.63
N HIS A 43 -10.33 -9.03 -16.31
CA HIS A 43 -11.21 -9.15 -15.14
C HIS A 43 -10.44 -9.09 -13.82
N LEU A 44 -9.10 -9.25 -13.86
CA LEU A 44 -8.30 -9.24 -12.64
C LEU A 44 -8.45 -7.85 -11.99
N PRO A 45 -8.93 -7.77 -10.74
CA PRO A 45 -9.04 -6.48 -10.07
C PRO A 45 -7.66 -5.82 -10.10
N PRO A 46 -7.56 -4.51 -10.39
CA PRO A 46 -6.28 -3.83 -10.37
C PRO A 46 -5.66 -4.07 -8.98
N ALA A 47 -4.36 -4.40 -8.96
CA ALA A 47 -3.64 -4.60 -7.72
C ALA A 47 -3.92 -3.41 -6.78
N ARG A 48 -4.50 -3.70 -5.61
CA ARG A 48 -4.83 -2.64 -4.65
C ARG A 48 -3.50 -2.08 -4.14
N PRO A 49 -3.17 -0.81 -4.43
CA PRO A 49 -1.93 -0.24 -3.94
C PRO A 49 -1.93 -0.30 -2.41
N ILE A 50 -0.74 -0.43 -1.82
CA ILE A 50 -0.59 -0.42 -0.37
C ILE A 50 -1.29 0.81 0.24
N ASN A 51 -1.94 0.65 1.38
CA ASN A 51 -2.56 1.78 2.07
C ASN A 51 -1.46 2.66 2.68
N LEU A 52 -1.03 3.67 1.93
CA LEU A 52 0.05 4.57 2.33
C LEU A 52 -0.30 5.37 3.59
N ILE A 53 -1.56 5.76 3.79
CA ILE A 53 -1.97 6.51 5.00
C ILE A 53 -1.78 5.62 6.24
N PHE A 54 -2.32 4.41 6.21
CA PHE A 54 -2.15 3.46 7.31
C PHE A 54 -0.67 3.17 7.58
N THR A 55 0.10 2.92 6.51
CA THR A 55 1.52 2.59 6.59
C THR A 55 2.33 3.74 7.19
N GLY A 56 2.13 4.97 6.70
CA GLY A 56 2.83 6.15 7.21
C GLY A 56 2.48 6.45 8.67
N ALA A 57 1.22 6.28 9.07
CA ALA A 57 0.81 6.45 10.47
C ALA A 57 1.49 5.44 11.40
N LEU A 58 1.52 4.16 11.00
CA LEU A 58 2.19 3.11 11.75
C LEU A 58 3.70 3.36 11.89
N LEU A 59 4.35 3.83 10.82
CA LEU A 59 5.77 4.13 10.84
C LEU A 59 6.12 5.37 11.67
N CYS A 60 5.25 6.39 11.68
CA CYS A 60 5.36 7.53 12.60
C CYS A 60 5.23 7.07 14.06
N LEU A 61 4.27 6.21 14.37
CA LEU A 61 4.11 5.62 15.70
C LEU A 61 5.37 4.86 16.11
N LEU A 62 5.93 4.04 15.20
CA LEU A 62 7.16 3.31 15.44
C LEU A 62 8.35 4.25 15.68
N SER A 63 8.44 5.36 14.95
CA SER A 63 9.49 6.37 15.19
C SER A 63 9.41 6.96 16.59
N VAL A 64 8.21 7.25 17.08
CA VAL A 64 8.02 7.75 18.46
C VAL A 64 8.48 6.71 19.48
N ALA A 65 8.09 5.45 19.29
CA ALA A 65 8.49 4.36 20.16
C ALA A 65 10.03 4.15 20.18
N LEU A 66 10.67 4.13 19.00
CA LEU A 66 12.12 3.97 18.87
C LEU A 66 12.89 5.20 19.39
N GLY A 67 12.34 6.40 19.26
CA GLY A 67 12.88 7.61 19.87
C GLY A 67 12.86 7.56 21.39
N ALA A 68 11.73 7.16 21.97
CA ALA A 68 11.62 6.97 23.42
C ALA A 68 12.58 5.89 23.93
N PHE A 69 12.69 4.77 23.20
CA PHE A 69 13.65 3.69 23.48
C PHE A 69 15.09 4.21 23.47
N GLY A 70 15.48 4.99 22.46
CA GLY A 70 16.81 5.61 22.39
C GLY A 70 17.13 6.48 23.61
N ALA A 71 16.21 7.38 23.95
CA ALA A 71 16.41 8.37 25.01
C ALA A 71 16.45 7.78 26.43
N HIS A 72 15.68 6.71 26.69
CA HIS A 72 15.54 6.15 28.04
C HIS A 72 16.34 4.87 28.26
N LEU A 73 16.52 4.04 27.23
CA LEU A 73 17.11 2.70 27.38
C LEU A 73 18.51 2.58 26.78
N LEU A 74 18.86 3.37 25.76
CA LEU A 74 20.20 3.33 25.15
C LEU A 74 21.14 4.38 25.72
N LYS A 75 20.61 5.53 26.17
CA LYS A 75 21.42 6.61 26.73
C LYS A 75 22.19 6.13 27.97
N GLY A 76 23.51 6.24 27.93
CA GLY A 76 24.41 5.76 28.99
C GLY A 76 24.74 4.26 28.93
N VAL A 77 24.12 3.50 28.02
CA VAL A 77 24.42 2.08 27.77
C VAL A 77 25.33 1.91 26.56
N ILE A 78 25.16 2.75 25.53
CA ILE A 78 25.99 2.78 24.33
C ILE A 78 26.81 4.07 24.23
N GLU A 79 27.87 4.04 23.43
CA GLU A 79 28.69 5.21 23.11
C GLU A 79 27.85 6.35 22.49
N GLU A 80 28.15 7.60 22.83
CA GLU A 80 27.40 8.78 22.35
C GLU A 80 27.34 8.86 20.82
N ALA A 81 28.41 8.48 20.12
CA ALA A 81 28.42 8.46 18.65
C ALA A 81 27.39 7.47 18.06
N ARG A 82 27.19 6.32 18.70
CA ARG A 82 26.18 5.32 18.30
C ARG A 82 24.78 5.77 18.66
N LEU A 83 24.62 6.48 19.78
CA LEU A 83 23.34 7.11 20.13
C LEU A 83 22.95 8.19 19.11
N GLY A 84 23.88 9.04 18.68
CA GLY A 84 23.64 10.02 17.62
C GLY A 84 23.26 9.37 16.28
N THR A 85 23.83 8.18 16.00
CA THR A 85 23.45 7.38 14.82
C THR A 85 22.02 6.85 14.94
N TRP A 86 21.62 6.34 16.12
CA TRP A 86 20.26 5.92 16.42
C TRP A 86 19.26 7.07 16.25
N GLU A 87 19.55 8.22 16.85
CA GLU A 87 18.71 9.41 16.75
C GLU A 87 18.56 9.89 15.30
N THR A 88 19.63 9.79 14.49
CA THR A 88 19.56 10.07 13.05
C THR A 88 18.62 9.10 12.34
N ALA A 89 18.68 7.80 12.63
CA ALA A 89 17.77 6.80 12.08
C ALA A 89 16.30 7.11 12.41
N VAL A 90 16.00 7.44 13.68
CA VAL A 90 14.66 7.82 14.15
C VAL A 90 14.16 9.07 13.45
N ARG A 91 14.98 10.11 13.36
CA ARG A 91 14.62 11.39 12.75
C ARG A 91 14.28 11.23 11.27
N TYR A 92 15.13 10.53 10.51
CA TYR A 92 14.84 10.24 9.11
C TYR A 92 13.61 9.33 8.97
N GLN A 93 13.42 8.36 9.88
CA GLN A 93 12.22 7.54 9.86
C GLN A 93 10.97 8.39 9.99
N PHE A 94 10.95 9.33 10.94
CA PHE A 94 9.80 10.16 11.20
C PHE A 94 9.46 11.08 10.02
N PHE A 95 10.45 11.80 9.48
CA PHE A 95 10.23 12.73 8.37
C PHE A 95 9.73 12.02 7.09
N HIS A 96 10.28 10.86 6.76
CA HIS A 96 9.86 10.15 5.56
C HIS A 96 8.57 9.35 5.75
N SER A 97 8.22 8.98 6.99
CA SER A 97 6.89 8.46 7.33
C SER A 97 5.80 9.53 7.16
N ILE A 98 6.09 10.78 7.54
CA ILE A 98 5.24 11.92 7.20
C ILE A 98 5.16 12.10 5.68
N GLY A 99 6.26 11.96 4.95
CA GLY A 99 6.25 11.96 3.47
C GLY A 99 5.30 10.91 2.88
N ILE A 100 5.26 9.70 3.44
CA ILE A 100 4.33 8.63 3.05
C ILE A 100 2.88 9.01 3.36
N LEU A 101 2.59 9.58 4.54
CA LEU A 101 1.26 10.08 4.89
C LEU A 101 0.78 11.13 3.89
N ILE A 102 1.62 12.12 3.60
CA ILE A 102 1.33 13.19 2.64
C ILE A 102 1.09 12.61 1.25
N ALA A 103 1.93 11.68 0.80
CA ALA A 103 1.78 11.01 -0.49
C ALA A 103 0.46 10.24 -0.59
N GLY A 104 0.06 9.53 0.46
CA GLY A 104 -1.22 8.84 0.55
C GLY A 104 -2.41 9.79 0.48
N ILE A 105 -2.41 10.85 1.30
CA ILE A 105 -3.45 11.88 1.31
C ILE A 105 -3.54 12.55 -0.07
N TRP A 106 -2.40 12.93 -0.65
CA TRP A 106 -2.35 13.58 -1.95
C TRP A 106 -2.88 12.68 -3.07
N TYR A 107 -2.60 11.37 -3.03
CA TYR A 107 -3.18 10.41 -3.96
C TYR A 107 -4.71 10.35 -3.84
N HIS A 108 -5.25 10.34 -2.62
CA HIS A 108 -6.71 10.34 -2.40
C HIS A 108 -7.39 11.61 -2.92
N ILE A 109 -6.72 12.75 -2.91
CA ILE A 109 -7.29 14.03 -3.39
C ILE A 109 -7.09 14.22 -4.90
N SER A 110 -5.90 13.90 -5.42
CA SER A 110 -5.49 14.23 -6.79
C SER A 110 -5.57 13.08 -7.79
N HIS A 111 -5.65 11.84 -7.29
CA HIS A 111 -5.60 10.58 -8.04
C HIS A 111 -4.36 10.44 -8.95
N ARG A 112 -3.28 11.17 -8.63
CA ARG A 112 -2.02 11.14 -9.38
C ARG A 112 -1.17 9.94 -8.96
N GLY A 113 -0.98 8.98 -9.86
CA GLY A 113 -0.14 7.78 -9.59
C GLY A 113 1.32 8.09 -9.16
N LYS A 114 1.87 9.25 -9.56
CA LYS A 114 3.19 9.72 -9.12
C LYS A 114 3.32 9.86 -7.59
N ALA A 115 2.22 10.18 -6.90
CA ALA A 115 2.18 10.24 -5.44
C ALA A 115 2.39 8.85 -4.83
N VAL A 116 1.81 7.81 -5.42
CA VAL A 116 2.01 6.43 -4.99
C VAL A 116 3.46 6.00 -5.16
N ILE A 117 4.07 6.37 -6.30
CA ILE A 117 5.50 6.11 -6.57
C ILE A 117 6.37 6.79 -5.51
N ALA A 118 6.08 8.04 -5.14
CA ALA A 118 6.78 8.73 -4.05
C ALA A 118 6.71 7.96 -2.72
N GLY A 119 5.53 7.46 -2.36
CA GLY A 119 5.32 6.64 -1.17
C GLY A 119 6.20 5.38 -1.13
N TYR A 120 6.32 4.66 -2.25
CA TYR A 120 7.20 3.49 -2.34
C TYR A 120 8.68 3.84 -2.22
N TRP A 121 9.12 4.95 -2.81
CA TRP A 121 10.50 5.41 -2.67
C TRP A 121 10.84 5.82 -1.23
N PHE A 122 9.91 6.44 -0.52
CA PHE A 122 10.07 6.68 0.92
C PHE A 122 10.16 5.36 1.69
N LEU A 123 9.29 4.38 1.43
CA LEU A 123 9.34 3.07 2.10
C LEU A 123 10.68 2.36 1.86
N LEU A 124 11.16 2.35 0.62
CA LEU A 124 12.46 1.79 0.27
C LEU A 124 13.59 2.52 1.03
N GLY A 125 13.56 3.85 1.04
CA GLY A 125 14.51 4.66 1.79
C GLY A 125 14.47 4.36 3.29
N LEU A 126 13.30 4.16 3.89
CA LEU A 126 13.18 3.82 5.32
C LEU A 126 13.88 2.51 5.66
N VAL A 127 13.70 1.48 4.85
CA VAL A 127 14.33 0.18 5.05
C VAL A 127 15.85 0.30 4.86
N LEU A 128 16.30 0.93 3.77
CA LEU A 128 17.72 1.00 3.42
C LEU A 128 18.52 2.01 4.25
N PHE A 129 17.93 3.14 4.63
CA PHE A 129 18.59 4.20 5.42
C PHE A 129 18.38 3.99 6.91
N SER A 130 17.13 4.14 7.40
CA SER A 130 16.86 4.06 8.84
C SER A 130 17.07 2.64 9.36
N GLY A 131 16.57 1.64 8.64
CA GLY A 131 16.77 0.22 8.98
C GLY A 131 18.24 -0.17 9.09
N SER A 132 19.07 0.25 8.13
CA SER A 132 20.52 -0.04 8.17
C SER A 132 21.22 0.65 9.35
N LEU A 133 20.85 1.88 9.68
CA LEU A 133 21.42 2.60 10.83
C LEU A 133 21.00 1.97 12.16
N TYR A 134 19.73 1.55 12.33
CA TYR A 134 19.33 0.79 13.51
C TYR A 134 20.12 -0.52 13.63
N ALA A 135 20.22 -1.28 12.53
CA ALA A 135 20.97 -2.52 12.51
C ALA A 135 22.45 -2.30 12.81
N LEU A 136 23.06 -1.24 12.26
CA LEU A 136 24.43 -0.83 12.58
C LEU A 136 24.61 -0.57 14.08
N VAL A 137 23.70 0.19 14.70
CA VAL A 137 23.75 0.48 16.14
C VAL A 137 23.53 -0.76 17.00
N LEU A 138 22.73 -1.74 16.56
CA LEU A 138 22.45 -2.94 17.36
C LEU A 138 23.49 -4.06 17.15
N THR A 139 24.08 -4.17 15.96
CA THR A 139 24.94 -5.30 15.57
C THR A 139 26.40 -4.93 15.38
N ASP A 140 26.73 -3.64 15.29
CA ASP A 140 28.08 -3.13 14.99
C ASP A 140 28.62 -3.53 13.59
N ILE A 141 27.77 -4.06 12.70
CA ILE A 141 28.15 -4.49 11.36
C ILE A 141 28.36 -3.27 10.44
N ARG A 142 29.62 -2.84 10.28
CA ARG A 142 29.99 -1.58 9.60
C ARG A 142 29.62 -1.49 8.12
N TRP A 143 29.55 -2.61 7.39
CA TRP A 143 29.21 -2.57 5.96
C TRP A 143 27.77 -2.09 5.71
N LEU A 144 26.88 -2.20 6.71
CA LEU A 144 25.52 -1.67 6.63
C LEU A 144 25.50 -0.15 6.39
N GLY A 145 26.52 0.57 6.86
CA GLY A 145 26.69 1.99 6.58
C GLY A 145 26.86 2.30 5.09
N ALA A 146 27.35 1.36 4.28
CA ALA A 146 27.46 1.53 2.82
C ALA A 146 26.11 1.40 2.09
N VAL A 147 25.09 0.84 2.74
CA VAL A 147 23.72 0.77 2.22
C VAL A 147 22.97 2.10 2.43
N THR A 148 23.33 2.83 3.49
CA THR A 148 22.68 4.09 3.89
C THR A 148 22.61 5.14 2.75
N PRO A 149 23.66 5.40 1.93
CA PRO A 149 23.58 6.36 0.83
C PRO A 149 22.50 6.01 -0.21
N ILE A 150 22.28 4.72 -0.50
CA ILE A 150 21.25 4.25 -1.44
C ILE A 150 19.86 4.59 -0.90
N GLY A 151 19.66 4.42 0.40
CA GLY A 151 18.43 4.84 1.08
C GLY A 151 18.24 6.37 1.03
N GLY A 152 19.31 7.15 1.20
CA GLY A 152 19.28 8.60 1.06
C GLY A 152 18.86 9.06 -0.34
N VAL A 153 19.39 8.41 -1.38
CA VAL A 153 18.98 8.63 -2.78
C VAL A 153 17.51 8.26 -2.99
N SER A 154 17.06 7.16 -2.39
CA SER A 154 15.64 6.75 -2.44
C SER A 154 14.72 7.83 -1.85
N PHE A 155 15.10 8.45 -0.74
CA PHE A 155 14.36 9.57 -0.16
C PHE A 155 14.33 10.81 -1.07
N MET A 156 15.45 11.16 -1.70
CA MET A 156 15.50 12.27 -2.66
C MET A 156 14.57 12.03 -3.85
N ILE A 157 14.56 10.81 -4.40
CA ILE A 157 13.66 10.42 -5.48
C ILE A 157 12.20 10.50 -5.01
N GLY A 158 11.89 10.02 -3.80
CA GLY A 158 10.55 10.09 -3.22
C GLY A 158 10.02 11.53 -3.15
N TRP A 159 10.80 12.45 -2.58
CA TRP A 159 10.43 13.87 -2.55
C TRP A 159 10.32 14.48 -3.95
N GLY A 160 11.21 14.11 -4.87
CA GLY A 160 11.16 14.55 -6.27
C GLY A 160 9.86 14.12 -6.98
N TYR A 161 9.43 12.87 -6.81
CA TYR A 161 8.16 12.38 -7.34
C TYR A 161 6.96 13.05 -6.69
N LEU A 162 7.00 13.30 -5.38
CA LEU A 162 5.93 14.00 -4.68
C LEU A 162 5.81 15.43 -5.20
N ALA A 163 6.91 16.15 -5.36
CA ALA A 163 6.94 17.49 -5.96
C ALA A 163 6.41 17.47 -7.40
N TRP A 164 6.85 16.52 -8.22
CA TRP A 164 6.37 16.39 -9.60
C TRP A 164 4.87 16.03 -9.67
N SER A 165 4.36 15.28 -8.70
CA SER A 165 2.94 14.95 -8.63
C SER A 165 2.04 16.18 -8.42
N GLY A 166 2.59 17.27 -7.88
CA GLY A 166 1.89 18.55 -7.68
C GLY A 166 1.90 19.47 -8.91
N LYS A 167 2.76 19.21 -9.91
CA LYS A 167 2.81 20.00 -11.15
C LYS A 167 1.62 19.62 -12.04
N ARG A 168 0.80 20.62 -12.39
CA ARG A 168 -0.41 20.46 -13.21
C ARG A 168 -0.08 19.95 -14.60
#